data_AF-A0A0C9X852-F1
#
_entry.id   AF-A0A0C9X852-F1
#
_cell.length_a   1.000
_cell.length_b   1.000
_cell.length_c   1.000
_cell.angle_alpha   90.00
_cell.angle_beta   90.00
_cell.angle_gamma   90.00
#
_symmetry.space_group_name_H-M   'P 1'
#
loop_
_entity.id
_entity.type
_entity.pdbx_description
1 polymer ?
#
loop_
_entity_poly.entity_id
_entity_poly.type
_entity_poly.pdbx_seq_one_letter_code
_entity_poly.pdbx_strand_id
1 'polypeptide(L)'
;MIPFTFLFYATIVYALPHPFPDTTVTSPASTPNGPSLPFINPTGKVALLWTSIGLAVVTSFWQGLIVTIVTIAEGQGMWTFRFRIARYEHWWWTGVSAMLSTSFGLIIFSFLSGNSSDSLGVLTLSTATAVTIVRYAIPAWRHRTYIELRWLSWTGPSRTGISSTFGKFCGERPDWVGIQNMPRLEPIIPAPSDEWGWAVNPPKAIWEDPTALLQGLDEKAISRVVPTNGQLGRCVYDDGYDRGQVSLLWSEKEGFRRRVSRAITSVPSTLLHSVPSTYDGFNGTGLCLAMGILGRNKGLAPFQLVFDVHDRRKNERGVVRSDPKYKVTTEIETTSSWFPRPNKVMRSFYQKSMEEQYSGLGDEFVSVAVELALILLDCPPTAARQWLDQNLEQQSIELNQHMSNRPEGSMRTLASPEELQTLYRASYTSMIISLNYFDLAQHNRGSARRPDLTCFALLWLAEGGDAPAWWKEEWVETRLKEEANMLRGKWKRAASWLLGLDDVPTLLNLEEWPGWGATK
;
A
#
# COMPACT_ATOMS: atom_id res chain seq x y z
N MET A 1 -25.29 -2.12 -13.82
CA MET A 1 -26.50 -2.45 -13.05
C MET A 1 -27.79 -2.04 -13.77
N ILE A 2 -27.93 -0.78 -14.22
CA ILE A 2 -29.13 -0.26 -14.93
C ILE A 2 -29.64 -1.14 -16.12
N PRO A 3 -28.79 -1.69 -17.02
CA PRO A 3 -29.30 -2.48 -18.15
C PRO A 3 -29.87 -3.86 -17.76
N PHE A 4 -29.50 -4.41 -16.59
CA PHE A 4 -29.92 -5.75 -16.17
C PHE A 4 -31.20 -5.74 -15.35
N THR A 5 -31.40 -4.70 -14.54
CA THR A 5 -32.71 -4.42 -13.96
C THR A 5 -33.74 -4.22 -15.06
N PHE A 6 -33.36 -3.51 -16.13
CA PHE A 6 -34.19 -3.35 -17.32
C PHE A 6 -34.47 -4.69 -18.01
N LEU A 7 -33.49 -5.58 -18.17
CA LEU A 7 -33.70 -6.91 -18.74
C LEU A 7 -34.67 -7.76 -17.89
N PHE A 8 -34.49 -7.79 -16.57
CA PHE A 8 -35.37 -8.49 -15.64
C PHE A 8 -36.80 -7.93 -15.67
N TYR A 9 -36.97 -6.61 -15.63
CA TYR A 9 -38.27 -5.96 -15.75
C TYR A 9 -38.89 -6.18 -17.13
N ALA A 10 -38.11 -6.13 -18.21
CA ALA A 10 -38.61 -6.39 -19.57
C ALA A 10 -39.05 -7.84 -19.72
N THR A 11 -38.32 -8.81 -19.19
CA THR A 11 -38.72 -10.23 -19.21
C THR A 11 -39.96 -10.47 -18.34
N ILE A 12 -40.07 -9.84 -17.17
CA ILE A 12 -41.26 -9.92 -16.33
C ILE A 12 -42.46 -9.26 -17.03
N VAL A 13 -42.29 -8.06 -17.58
CA VAL A 13 -43.34 -7.34 -18.32
C VAL A 13 -43.79 -8.11 -19.56
N TYR A 14 -42.88 -8.79 -20.24
CA TYR A 14 -43.18 -9.67 -21.38
C TYR A 14 -43.83 -10.99 -20.95
N ALA A 15 -43.58 -11.46 -19.72
CA ALA A 15 -44.19 -12.65 -19.15
C ALA A 15 -45.58 -12.41 -18.54
N LEU A 16 -45.93 -11.15 -18.26
CA LEU A 16 -47.26 -10.74 -17.79
C LEU A 16 -48.28 -10.76 -18.95
N PRO A 17 -49.57 -10.99 -18.68
CA PRO A 17 -50.59 -11.01 -19.72
C PRO A 17 -50.76 -9.60 -20.29
N HIS A 18 -50.74 -9.45 -21.61
CA HIS A 18 -51.22 -8.22 -22.23
C HIS A 18 -52.75 -8.12 -22.06
N PRO A 19 -53.29 -6.96 -21.69
CA PRO A 19 -54.73 -6.76 -21.65
C PRO A 19 -55.26 -6.65 -23.08
N PHE A 20 -55.62 -7.78 -23.69
CA PHE A 20 -56.50 -7.81 -24.86
C PHE A 20 -57.67 -8.77 -24.58
N PRO A 21 -58.88 -8.43 -25.06
CA PRO A 21 -60.12 -8.96 -24.54
C PRO A 21 -60.40 -10.38 -25.03
N ASP A 22 -61.16 -11.07 -24.19
CA ASP A 22 -61.60 -12.47 -24.26
C ASP A 22 -61.86 -13.03 -25.66
N THR A 23 -61.31 -14.21 -25.90
CA THR A 23 -62.02 -15.25 -26.66
C THR A 23 -62.04 -16.51 -25.82
N THR A 24 -63.21 -16.78 -25.26
CA THR A 24 -63.59 -17.96 -24.50
C THR A 24 -63.34 -19.24 -25.29
N VAL A 25 -62.44 -20.09 -24.79
CA VAL A 25 -62.41 -21.51 -25.17
C VAL A 25 -62.43 -22.33 -23.88
N THR A 26 -63.58 -22.93 -23.60
CA THR A 26 -63.76 -23.99 -22.60
C THR A 26 -63.02 -25.26 -23.04
N SER A 27 -62.17 -25.79 -22.17
CA SER A 27 -61.61 -27.15 -22.26
C SER A 27 -61.31 -27.68 -20.85
N PRO A 28 -61.33 -29.01 -20.67
CA PRO A 28 -61.80 -29.64 -19.44
C PRO A 28 -60.75 -29.72 -18.33
N ALA A 29 -61.26 -29.94 -17.11
CA ALA A 29 -60.53 -30.08 -15.86
C ALA A 29 -59.31 -31.03 -15.98
N SER A 30 -58.12 -30.46 -15.91
CA SER A 30 -56.89 -31.16 -15.57
C SER A 30 -56.58 -30.91 -14.08
N THR A 31 -56.27 -32.00 -13.39
CA THR A 31 -55.85 -32.09 -11.99
C THR A 31 -54.79 -31.05 -11.61
N PRO A 32 -54.90 -30.36 -10.44
CA PRO A 32 -53.98 -29.31 -10.06
C PRO A 32 -52.69 -29.92 -9.51
N ASN A 33 -51.72 -30.14 -10.38
CA ASN A 33 -50.35 -30.43 -9.96
C ASN A 33 -49.66 -29.12 -9.57
N GLY A 34 -49.83 -28.72 -8.31
CA GLY A 34 -49.07 -27.66 -7.65
C GLY A 34 -49.62 -26.23 -7.80
N PRO A 35 -49.13 -25.28 -6.98
CA PRO A 35 -49.51 -23.87 -7.08
C PRO A 35 -49.07 -23.33 -8.44
N SER A 36 -50.04 -22.92 -9.28
CA SER A 36 -49.79 -22.29 -10.58
C SER A 36 -50.05 -20.80 -10.49
N LEU A 37 -49.10 -19.98 -10.94
CA LEU A 37 -49.29 -18.54 -11.06
C LEU A 37 -50.23 -18.25 -12.24
N PRO A 38 -51.45 -17.72 -12.02
CA PRO A 38 -52.50 -17.64 -13.05
C PRO A 38 -52.26 -16.57 -14.13
N PHE A 39 -51.18 -15.80 -14.02
CA PHE A 39 -50.89 -14.63 -14.85
C PHE A 39 -49.70 -14.83 -15.83
N ILE A 40 -49.24 -16.06 -16.07
CA ILE A 40 -48.12 -16.33 -17.00
C ILE A 40 -48.55 -17.28 -18.13
N ASN A 41 -48.58 -16.78 -19.37
CA ASN A 41 -48.87 -17.54 -20.60
C ASN A 41 -47.77 -18.60 -20.86
N PRO A 42 -48.01 -19.76 -21.53
CA PRO A 42 -46.98 -20.78 -21.77
C PRO A 42 -45.72 -20.25 -22.46
N THR A 43 -45.85 -19.28 -23.36
CA THR A 43 -44.71 -18.59 -23.99
C THR A 43 -43.86 -17.84 -22.96
N GLY A 44 -44.49 -17.20 -21.97
CA GLY A 44 -43.80 -16.54 -20.86
C GLY A 44 -43.05 -17.53 -19.97
N LYS A 45 -43.62 -18.71 -19.70
CA LYS A 45 -42.97 -19.77 -18.91
C LYS A 45 -41.66 -20.25 -19.55
N VAL A 46 -41.70 -20.47 -20.86
CA VAL A 46 -40.55 -20.89 -21.68
C VAL A 46 -39.52 -19.75 -21.79
N ALA A 47 -39.97 -18.51 -21.98
CA ALA A 47 -39.08 -17.35 -22.02
C ALA A 47 -38.33 -17.11 -20.70
N LEU A 48 -39.00 -17.26 -19.55
CA LEU A 48 -38.38 -17.16 -18.23
C LEU A 48 -37.30 -18.23 -18.02
N LEU A 49 -37.57 -19.47 -18.43
CA LEU A 49 -36.60 -20.58 -18.36
C LEU A 49 -35.35 -20.29 -19.20
N TRP A 50 -35.51 -20.00 -20.50
CA TRP A 50 -34.37 -19.76 -21.38
C TRP A 50 -33.58 -18.51 -21.01
N THR A 51 -34.25 -17.48 -20.48
CA THR A 51 -33.57 -16.29 -19.96
C THR A 51 -32.73 -16.65 -18.72
N SER A 52 -33.25 -17.47 -17.81
CA SER A 52 -32.51 -17.96 -16.64
C SER A 52 -31.25 -18.74 -17.06
N ILE A 53 -31.40 -19.68 -18.01
CA ILE A 53 -30.29 -20.47 -18.56
C ILE A 53 -29.26 -19.55 -19.24
N GLY A 54 -29.72 -18.64 -20.10
CA GLY A 54 -28.86 -17.68 -20.79
C GLY A 54 -28.04 -16.83 -19.82
N LEU A 55 -28.66 -16.31 -18.76
CA LEU A 55 -27.96 -15.57 -17.70
C LEU A 55 -26.93 -16.44 -16.97
N ALA A 56 -27.26 -17.69 -16.65
CA ALA A 56 -26.34 -18.61 -15.98
C ALA A 56 -25.11 -18.91 -16.86
N VAL A 57 -25.31 -19.13 -18.16
CA VAL A 57 -24.23 -19.36 -19.13
C VAL A 57 -23.32 -18.14 -19.25
N VAL A 58 -23.89 -16.94 -19.43
CA VAL A 58 -23.11 -15.69 -19.49
C VAL A 58 -22.34 -15.48 -18.20
N THR A 59 -22.95 -15.78 -17.04
CA THR A 59 -22.27 -15.65 -15.74
C THR A 59 -21.10 -16.61 -15.62
N SER A 60 -21.27 -17.86 -16.07
CA SER A 60 -20.22 -18.89 -16.05
C SER A 60 -19.05 -18.51 -16.96
N PHE A 61 -19.36 -17.99 -18.16
CA PHE A 61 -18.34 -17.45 -19.07
C PHE A 61 -17.58 -16.28 -18.44
N TRP A 62 -18.29 -15.32 -17.84
CA TRP A 62 -17.68 -14.15 -17.20
C TRP A 62 -16.78 -14.54 -16.01
N GLN A 63 -17.24 -15.48 -15.17
CA GLN A 63 -16.43 -16.03 -14.08
C GLN A 63 -15.18 -16.73 -14.61
N GLY A 64 -15.31 -17.58 -15.64
CA GLY A 64 -14.18 -18.27 -16.27
C GLY A 64 -13.16 -17.28 -16.85
N LEU A 65 -13.64 -16.21 -17.50
CA LEU A 65 -12.79 -15.14 -18.02
C LEU A 65 -12.01 -14.44 -16.90
N ILE A 66 -12.68 -14.03 -15.81
CA ILE A 66 -12.01 -13.37 -14.67
C ILE A 66 -10.91 -14.27 -14.09
N VAL A 67 -11.24 -15.53 -13.80
CA VAL A 67 -10.29 -16.49 -13.21
C VAL A 67 -9.09 -16.71 -14.13
N THR A 68 -9.34 -16.82 -15.44
CA THR A 68 -8.28 -16.99 -16.44
C THR A 68 -7.37 -15.77 -16.50
N ILE A 69 -7.93 -14.56 -16.53
CA ILE A 69 -7.15 -13.31 -16.56
C ILE A 69 -6.27 -13.19 -15.30
N VAL A 70 -6.83 -13.49 -14.12
CA VAL A 70 -6.07 -13.48 -12.86
C VAL A 70 -4.94 -14.49 -12.90
N THR A 71 -5.21 -15.72 -13.36
CA THR A 71 -4.23 -16.81 -13.42
C THR A 71 -3.10 -16.48 -14.39
N ILE A 72 -3.41 -15.91 -15.57
CA ILE A 72 -2.39 -15.48 -16.54
C ILE A 72 -1.56 -14.35 -15.94
N ALA A 73 -2.19 -13.35 -15.32
CA ALA A 73 -1.48 -12.21 -14.74
C ALA A 73 -0.52 -12.65 -13.62
N GLU A 74 -0.94 -13.56 -12.75
CA GLU A 74 -0.09 -14.12 -11.69
C GLU A 74 1.00 -15.04 -12.27
N GLY A 75 0.66 -15.91 -13.22
CA GLY A 75 1.60 -16.85 -13.86
C GLY A 75 2.68 -16.18 -14.71
N GLN A 76 2.39 -15.02 -15.30
CA GLN A 76 3.35 -14.21 -16.06
C GLN A 76 4.04 -13.12 -15.22
N GLY A 77 3.70 -13.00 -13.94
CA GLY A 77 4.28 -11.99 -13.06
C GLY A 77 3.85 -10.55 -13.37
N MET A 78 2.71 -10.35 -14.03
CA MET A 78 2.12 -9.05 -14.36
C MET A 78 1.47 -8.37 -13.13
N TRP A 79 2.27 -8.16 -12.09
CA TRP A 79 1.78 -7.78 -10.76
C TRP A 79 1.09 -6.42 -10.71
N THR A 80 1.58 -5.43 -11.49
CA THR A 80 0.90 -4.12 -11.59
C THR A 80 -0.52 -4.28 -12.15
N PHE A 81 -0.67 -5.04 -13.24
CA PHE A 81 -1.98 -5.36 -13.79
C PHE A 81 -2.85 -6.11 -12.78
N ARG A 82 -2.32 -7.18 -12.16
CA ARG A 82 -3.03 -8.01 -11.16
C ARG A 82 -3.55 -7.20 -9.97
N PHE A 83 -2.75 -6.31 -9.41
CA PHE A 83 -3.16 -5.52 -8.25
C PHE A 83 -4.20 -4.47 -8.66
N ARG A 84 -4.03 -3.86 -9.84
CA ARG A 84 -5.00 -2.89 -10.35
C ARG A 84 -6.37 -3.53 -10.55
N ILE A 85 -6.43 -4.73 -11.12
CA ILE A 85 -7.69 -5.46 -11.29
C ILE A 85 -8.30 -5.90 -9.96
N ALA A 86 -7.46 -6.27 -8.98
CA ALA A 86 -7.90 -6.65 -7.63
C ALA A 86 -8.78 -5.58 -6.98
N ARG A 87 -8.47 -4.30 -7.22
CA ARG A 87 -9.23 -3.16 -6.67
C ARG A 87 -10.71 -3.19 -7.06
N TYR A 88 -11.05 -3.82 -8.19
CA TYR A 88 -12.42 -3.94 -8.68
C TYR A 88 -13.04 -5.32 -8.45
N GLU A 89 -12.32 -6.24 -7.81
CA GLU A 89 -12.76 -7.63 -7.57
C GLU A 89 -14.12 -7.70 -6.86
N HIS A 90 -14.36 -6.84 -5.87
CA HIS A 90 -15.64 -6.75 -5.15
C HIS A 90 -16.81 -6.38 -6.08
N TRP A 91 -16.60 -5.50 -7.06
CA TRP A 91 -17.65 -5.14 -8.03
C TRP A 91 -17.96 -6.29 -8.98
N TRP A 92 -16.93 -7.03 -9.40
CA TRP A 92 -17.09 -8.15 -10.32
C TRP A 92 -17.86 -9.29 -9.68
N TRP A 93 -17.49 -9.67 -8.45
CA TRP A 93 -18.22 -10.69 -7.70
C TRP A 93 -19.63 -10.27 -7.33
N THR A 94 -19.88 -8.97 -7.11
CA THR A 94 -21.24 -8.43 -6.95
C THR A 94 -22.05 -8.59 -8.24
N GLY A 95 -21.45 -8.28 -9.39
CA GLY A 95 -22.08 -8.46 -10.70
C GLY A 95 -22.45 -9.93 -10.96
N VAL A 96 -21.50 -10.85 -10.76
CA VAL A 96 -21.72 -12.31 -10.86
C VAL A 96 -22.84 -12.75 -9.92
N SER A 97 -22.79 -12.34 -8.65
CA SER A 97 -23.79 -12.73 -7.65
C SER A 97 -25.18 -12.19 -7.98
N ALA A 98 -25.29 -10.97 -8.49
CA ALA A 98 -26.55 -10.37 -8.91
C ALA A 98 -27.14 -11.09 -10.13
N MET A 99 -26.31 -11.46 -11.11
CA MET A 99 -26.75 -12.23 -12.29
C MET A 99 -27.24 -13.63 -11.90
N LEU A 100 -26.51 -14.34 -11.03
CA LEU A 100 -26.94 -15.64 -10.50
C LEU A 100 -28.22 -15.54 -9.68
N SER A 101 -28.35 -14.52 -8.83
CA SER A 101 -29.57 -14.29 -8.05
C SER A 101 -30.78 -13.99 -8.94
N THR A 102 -30.57 -13.24 -10.02
CA THR A 102 -31.61 -12.96 -11.02
C THR A 102 -32.01 -14.23 -11.76
N SER A 103 -31.04 -15.01 -12.23
CA SER A 103 -31.25 -16.32 -12.86
C SER A 103 -32.01 -17.27 -11.92
N PHE A 104 -31.66 -17.28 -10.63
CA PHE A 104 -32.34 -18.06 -9.60
C PHE A 104 -33.80 -17.60 -9.35
N GLY A 105 -34.06 -16.30 -9.32
CA GLY A 105 -35.43 -15.79 -9.24
C GLY A 105 -36.27 -16.22 -10.45
N LEU A 106 -35.72 -16.10 -11.66
CA LEU A 106 -36.40 -16.49 -12.90
C LEU A 106 -36.72 -17.99 -12.96
N ILE A 107 -35.81 -18.86 -12.51
CA ILE A 107 -36.07 -20.31 -12.48
C ILE A 107 -37.12 -20.67 -11.42
N ILE A 108 -37.15 -19.99 -10.27
CA ILE A 108 -38.23 -20.15 -9.28
C ILE A 108 -39.58 -19.76 -9.90
N PHE A 109 -39.66 -18.60 -10.58
CA PHE A 109 -40.90 -18.19 -11.25
C PHE A 109 -41.32 -19.18 -12.34
N SER A 110 -40.37 -19.73 -13.11
CA SER A 110 -40.64 -20.78 -14.10
C SER A 110 -41.17 -22.06 -13.41
N PHE A 111 -40.53 -22.50 -12.34
CA PHE A 111 -40.93 -23.68 -11.57
C PHE A 111 -42.34 -23.53 -10.96
N LEU A 112 -42.61 -22.40 -10.28
CA LEU A 112 -43.92 -22.05 -9.72
C LEU A 112 -44.99 -21.80 -10.79
N SER A 113 -44.60 -21.55 -12.04
CA SER A 113 -45.55 -21.47 -13.16
C SER A 113 -45.96 -22.84 -13.69
N GLY A 114 -45.46 -23.94 -13.12
CA GLY A 114 -45.81 -25.32 -13.50
C GLY A 114 -44.76 -26.03 -14.36
N ASN A 115 -43.56 -25.47 -14.50
CA ASN A 115 -42.43 -26.16 -15.13
C ASN A 115 -41.68 -27.04 -14.11
N SER A 116 -42.37 -28.05 -13.57
CA SER A 116 -41.94 -28.81 -12.40
C SER A 116 -40.82 -29.83 -12.66
N SER A 117 -40.42 -30.03 -13.93
CA SER A 117 -39.33 -30.94 -14.31
C SER A 117 -37.93 -30.42 -13.94
N ASP A 118 -37.79 -29.14 -13.57
CA ASP A 118 -36.49 -28.48 -13.39
C ASP A 118 -36.06 -28.28 -11.92
N SER A 119 -36.48 -29.19 -11.03
CA SER A 119 -36.11 -29.15 -9.60
C SER A 119 -34.59 -29.19 -9.37
N LEU A 120 -33.86 -29.92 -10.21
CA LEU A 120 -32.40 -29.99 -10.18
C LEU A 120 -31.75 -28.64 -10.56
N GLY A 121 -32.30 -27.92 -11.55
CA GLY A 121 -31.83 -26.59 -11.93
C GLY A 121 -32.00 -25.58 -10.80
N VAL A 122 -33.16 -25.60 -10.13
CA VAL A 122 -33.42 -24.77 -8.93
C VAL A 122 -32.39 -25.06 -7.84
N LEU A 123 -32.16 -26.34 -7.51
CA LEU A 123 -31.18 -26.74 -6.49
C LEU A 123 -29.76 -26.32 -6.86
N THR A 124 -29.35 -26.55 -8.11
CA THR A 124 -28.00 -26.22 -8.61
C THR A 124 -27.75 -24.72 -8.59
N LEU A 125 -28.68 -23.91 -9.11
CA LEU A 125 -28.57 -22.45 -9.09
C LEU A 125 -28.63 -21.89 -7.67
N SER A 126 -29.46 -22.44 -6.79
CA SER A 126 -29.49 -22.01 -5.38
C SER A 126 -28.13 -22.24 -4.69
N THR A 127 -27.54 -23.41 -4.90
CA THR A 127 -26.24 -23.79 -4.32
C THR A 127 -25.12 -22.93 -4.91
N ALA A 128 -25.09 -22.76 -6.24
CA ALA A 128 -24.10 -21.93 -6.91
C ALA A 128 -24.20 -20.46 -6.47
N THR A 129 -25.41 -19.92 -6.35
CA THR A 129 -25.64 -18.55 -5.87
C THR A 129 -25.16 -18.38 -4.44
N ALA A 130 -25.53 -19.30 -3.55
CA ALA A 130 -25.11 -19.28 -2.15
C ALA A 130 -23.59 -19.37 -1.99
N VAL A 131 -22.96 -20.33 -2.69
CA VAL A 131 -21.49 -20.48 -2.69
C VAL A 131 -20.83 -19.21 -3.21
N THR A 132 -21.34 -18.62 -4.29
CA THR A 132 -20.74 -17.43 -4.88
C THR A 132 -20.81 -16.22 -3.94
N ILE A 133 -21.95 -16.01 -3.30
CA ILE A 133 -22.13 -14.92 -2.34
C ILE A 133 -21.21 -15.12 -1.12
N VAL A 134 -21.24 -16.33 -0.52
CA VAL A 134 -20.55 -16.60 0.75
C VAL A 134 -19.04 -16.73 0.58
N ARG A 135 -18.56 -17.38 -0.49
CA ARG A 135 -17.13 -17.62 -0.70
C ARG A 135 -16.42 -16.51 -1.47
N TYR A 136 -17.10 -15.75 -2.32
CA TYR A 136 -16.44 -14.75 -3.16
C TYR A 136 -16.91 -13.33 -2.86
N ALA A 137 -18.21 -13.05 -2.97
CA ALA A 137 -18.69 -11.66 -2.86
C ALA A 137 -18.49 -11.07 -1.46
N ILE A 138 -18.92 -11.79 -0.41
CA ILE A 138 -18.78 -11.31 0.98
C ILE A 138 -17.29 -11.09 1.32
N PRO A 139 -16.37 -12.05 1.13
CA PRO A 139 -14.95 -11.83 1.38
C PRO A 139 -14.38 -10.67 0.57
N ALA A 140 -14.71 -10.55 -0.72
CA ALA A 140 -14.20 -9.45 -1.56
C ALA A 140 -14.61 -8.06 -1.01
N TRP A 141 -15.85 -7.92 -0.51
CA TRP A 141 -16.29 -6.70 0.16
C TRP A 141 -15.59 -6.46 1.50
N ARG A 142 -15.41 -7.52 2.32
CA ARG A 142 -14.74 -7.41 3.61
C ARG A 142 -13.27 -7.01 3.46
N HIS A 143 -12.60 -7.49 2.41
CA HIS A 143 -11.19 -7.23 2.15
C HIS A 143 -10.91 -6.04 1.21
N ARG A 144 -11.94 -5.32 0.76
CA ARG A 144 -11.77 -4.18 -0.17
C ARG A 144 -10.75 -3.14 0.31
N THR A 145 -10.77 -2.83 1.61
CA THR A 145 -9.88 -1.81 2.18
C THR A 145 -8.45 -2.33 2.26
N TYR A 146 -8.27 -3.62 2.58
CA TYR A 146 -6.97 -4.26 2.54
C TYR A 146 -6.40 -4.26 1.11
N ILE A 147 -7.21 -4.57 0.09
CA ILE A 147 -6.77 -4.55 -1.31
C ILE A 147 -6.31 -3.14 -1.72
N GLU A 148 -7.02 -2.09 -1.28
CA GLU A 148 -6.60 -0.71 -1.54
C GLU A 148 -5.28 -0.37 -0.82
N LEU A 149 -5.15 -0.74 0.45
CA LEU A 149 -3.88 -0.57 1.19
C LEU A 149 -2.75 -1.33 0.54
N ARG A 150 -3.01 -2.55 0.06
CA ARG A 150 -2.03 -3.37 -0.66
C ARG A 150 -1.60 -2.69 -1.95
N TRP A 151 -2.53 -2.09 -2.71
CA TRP A 151 -2.17 -1.28 -3.85
C TRP A 151 -1.24 -0.12 -3.46
N LEU A 152 -1.59 0.66 -2.43
CA LEU A 152 -0.78 1.81 -1.99
C LEU A 152 0.59 1.40 -1.44
N SER A 153 0.65 0.37 -0.61
CA SER A 153 1.89 -0.16 -0.03
C SER A 153 2.87 -0.62 -1.10
N TRP A 154 2.39 -1.23 -2.18
CA TRP A 154 3.23 -1.80 -3.22
C TRP A 154 3.53 -0.86 -4.39
N THR A 155 2.74 0.20 -4.57
CA THR A 155 2.84 1.10 -5.73
C THR A 155 3.19 2.55 -5.40
N GLY A 156 3.37 2.90 -4.13
CA GLY A 156 3.83 4.24 -3.76
C GLY A 156 5.24 4.55 -4.28
N PRO A 157 5.78 5.74 -3.95
CA PRO A 157 7.13 6.15 -4.36
C PRO A 157 8.19 5.08 -4.08
N SER A 158 9.10 4.91 -5.01
CA SER A 158 10.13 3.88 -4.94
C SER A 158 11.51 4.49 -4.83
N ARG A 159 12.40 3.82 -4.12
CA ARG A 159 13.82 4.17 -4.02
C ARG A 159 14.67 3.18 -4.77
N THR A 160 15.63 3.70 -5.53
CA THR A 160 16.64 2.88 -6.19
C THR A 160 18.02 3.50 -6.03
N GLY A 161 19.05 2.68 -6.09
CA GLY A 161 20.43 3.16 -6.15
C GLY A 161 20.81 3.50 -7.58
N ILE A 162 21.41 4.67 -7.77
CA ILE A 162 22.00 5.09 -9.04
C ILE A 162 23.45 5.52 -8.81
N SER A 163 24.27 5.51 -9.86
CA SER A 163 25.63 6.07 -9.80
C SER A 163 25.57 7.55 -9.38
N SER A 164 26.48 7.97 -8.49
CA SER A 164 26.58 9.36 -8.04
C SER A 164 26.82 10.33 -9.20
N THR A 165 27.48 9.88 -10.27
CA THR A 165 27.69 10.64 -11.53
C THR A 165 26.38 11.13 -12.16
N PHE A 166 25.29 10.36 -12.02
CA PHE A 166 23.99 10.71 -12.59
C PHE A 166 23.11 11.51 -11.63
N GLY A 167 23.48 11.63 -10.35
CA GLY A 167 22.65 12.25 -9.33
C GLY A 167 22.22 13.67 -9.66
N LYS A 168 23.07 14.44 -10.34
CA LYS A 168 22.81 15.84 -10.74
C LYS A 168 21.83 16.03 -11.91
N PHE A 169 21.51 14.96 -12.64
CA PHE A 169 20.54 14.99 -13.75
C PHE A 169 19.15 14.49 -13.35
N CYS A 170 19.00 14.03 -12.10
CA CYS A 170 17.76 13.48 -11.58
C CYS A 170 16.85 14.62 -11.09
N GLY A 171 16.09 15.20 -12.01
CA GLY A 171 15.21 16.33 -11.74
C GLY A 171 13.73 16.00 -11.86
N GLU A 172 13.01 16.89 -12.52
CA GLU A 172 11.56 16.79 -12.72
C GLU A 172 11.21 16.00 -13.97
N ARG A 173 9.92 15.85 -14.25
CA ARG A 173 9.41 15.13 -15.42
C ARG A 173 10.07 15.55 -16.74
N PRO A 174 10.27 16.85 -17.05
CA PRO A 174 10.90 17.25 -18.31
C PRO A 174 12.31 16.68 -18.48
N ASP A 175 13.10 16.61 -17.41
CA ASP A 175 14.46 16.09 -17.43
C ASP A 175 14.45 14.60 -17.78
N TRP A 176 13.57 13.84 -17.11
CA TRP A 176 13.41 12.41 -17.38
C TRP A 176 12.86 12.11 -18.79
N VAL A 177 11.94 12.93 -19.30
CA VAL A 177 11.46 12.82 -20.69
C VAL A 177 12.59 13.13 -21.68
N GLY A 178 13.44 14.11 -21.38
CA GLY A 178 14.66 14.39 -22.14
C GLY A 178 15.55 13.16 -22.23
N ILE A 179 15.84 12.52 -21.08
CA ILE A 179 16.65 11.30 -20.99
C ILE A 179 15.99 10.11 -21.72
N GLN A 180 14.67 9.99 -21.65
CA GLN A 180 13.92 8.93 -22.33
C GLN A 180 14.06 9.02 -23.85
N ASN A 181 14.02 10.23 -24.40
CA ASN A 181 14.10 10.48 -25.84
C ASN A 181 15.52 10.41 -26.42
N MET A 182 16.54 10.20 -25.59
CA MET A 182 17.92 10.06 -26.06
C MET A 182 18.09 8.77 -26.88
N PRO A 183 18.89 8.79 -27.97
CA PRO A 183 19.20 7.59 -28.72
C PRO A 183 19.96 6.58 -27.84
N ARG A 184 19.54 5.32 -27.89
CA ARG A 184 20.12 4.22 -27.10
C ARG A 184 20.77 3.19 -28.00
N LEU A 185 21.88 2.63 -27.54
CA LEU A 185 22.53 1.49 -28.19
C LEU A 185 21.74 0.20 -27.99
N GLU A 186 21.11 0.04 -26.82
CA GLU A 186 20.34 -1.13 -26.46
C GLU A 186 18.89 -0.77 -26.12
N PRO A 187 17.90 -1.59 -26.54
CA PRO A 187 16.51 -1.38 -26.17
C PRO A 187 16.28 -1.68 -24.68
N ILE A 188 15.47 -0.85 -24.02
CA ILE A 188 15.03 -1.15 -22.65
C ILE A 188 13.99 -2.27 -22.69
N ILE A 189 14.26 -3.36 -21.97
CA ILE A 189 13.32 -4.46 -21.81
C ILE A 189 12.46 -4.19 -20.56
N PRO A 190 11.12 -4.08 -20.68
CA PRO A 190 10.24 -3.96 -19.53
C PRO A 190 10.31 -5.20 -18.65
N ALA A 191 10.28 -5.03 -17.33
CA ALA A 191 10.04 -6.15 -16.43
C ALA A 191 8.54 -6.50 -16.45
N PRO A 192 8.16 -7.79 -16.38
CA PRO A 192 6.74 -8.19 -16.37
C PRO A 192 5.93 -7.51 -15.26
N SER A 193 6.55 -7.27 -14.10
CA SER A 193 5.92 -6.57 -12.97
C SER A 193 5.45 -5.16 -13.32
N ASP A 194 6.11 -4.51 -14.29
CA ASP A 194 5.88 -3.12 -14.67
C ASP A 194 4.71 -3.00 -15.67
N GLU A 195 4.20 -4.13 -16.18
CA GLU A 195 3.17 -4.17 -17.19
C GLU A 195 1.81 -3.72 -16.65
N TRP A 196 1.25 -2.70 -17.31
CA TRP A 196 -0.09 -2.17 -17.06
C TRP A 196 -1.20 -3.00 -17.74
N GLY A 197 -0.84 -4.09 -18.42
CA GLY A 197 -1.74 -5.01 -19.13
C GLY A 197 -2.60 -4.31 -20.18
N TRP A 198 -3.81 -4.83 -20.42
CA TRP A 198 -4.77 -4.30 -21.39
C TRP A 198 -5.50 -3.04 -20.90
N ALA A 199 -4.74 -2.00 -20.56
CA ALA A 199 -5.32 -0.69 -20.28
C ALA A 199 -5.81 -0.07 -21.59
N VAL A 200 -7.11 0.24 -21.68
CA VAL A 200 -7.67 0.94 -22.86
C VAL A 200 -6.97 2.28 -23.08
N ASN A 201 -6.63 2.99 -21.99
CA ASN A 201 -5.84 4.21 -22.00
C ASN A 201 -4.77 4.12 -20.90
N PRO A 202 -3.55 3.63 -21.20
CA PRO A 202 -2.47 3.63 -20.23
C PRO A 202 -2.08 5.08 -19.87
N PRO A 203 -1.61 5.35 -18.64
CA PRO A 203 -1.19 6.69 -18.24
C PRO A 203 -0.07 7.20 -19.16
N LYS A 204 -0.07 8.50 -19.53
CA LYS A 204 0.97 9.11 -20.38
C LYS A 204 2.32 9.36 -19.67
N ALA A 205 2.58 8.68 -18.55
CA ALA A 205 3.80 8.84 -17.77
C ALA A 205 4.93 7.92 -18.28
N ILE A 206 6.14 8.07 -17.73
CA ILE A 206 7.32 7.27 -18.10
C ILE A 206 7.15 5.85 -17.56
N TRP A 207 7.28 4.83 -18.40
CA TRP A 207 7.03 3.44 -18.00
C TRP A 207 8.31 2.70 -17.63
N GLU A 208 9.44 3.15 -18.16
CA GLU A 208 10.77 2.60 -17.98
C GLU A 208 11.25 2.75 -16.53
N ASP A 209 12.17 1.87 -16.12
CA ASP A 209 12.85 2.00 -14.83
C ASP A 209 13.94 3.06 -14.90
N PRO A 210 14.07 3.96 -13.90
CA PRO A 210 15.12 4.98 -13.92
C PRO A 210 16.52 4.40 -14.02
N THR A 211 16.81 3.22 -13.44
CA THR A 211 18.14 2.60 -13.61
C THR A 211 18.35 2.14 -15.04
N ALA A 212 17.31 1.59 -15.69
CA ALA A 212 17.36 1.18 -17.09
C ALA A 212 17.43 2.40 -18.04
N LEU A 213 16.80 3.52 -17.66
CA LEU A 213 16.92 4.77 -18.40
C LEU A 213 18.34 5.30 -18.40
N LEU A 214 19.05 5.20 -17.29
CA LEU A 214 20.43 5.68 -17.15
C LEU A 214 21.47 4.68 -17.67
N GLN A 215 21.11 3.40 -17.79
CA GLN A 215 22.02 2.35 -18.24
C GLN A 215 22.52 2.62 -19.67
N GLY A 216 23.84 2.59 -19.84
CA GLY A 216 24.49 2.76 -21.14
C GLY A 216 24.54 4.20 -21.68
N LEU A 217 24.10 5.19 -20.88
CA LEU A 217 24.23 6.60 -21.24
C LEU A 217 25.52 7.23 -20.69
N ASP A 218 26.17 8.06 -21.50
CA ASP A 218 27.32 8.86 -21.08
C ASP A 218 26.85 10.18 -20.43
N GLU A 219 27.55 10.60 -19.38
CA GLU A 219 27.32 11.84 -18.65
C GLU A 219 27.33 13.05 -19.59
N LYS A 220 28.28 13.08 -20.54
CA LYS A 220 28.40 14.18 -21.50
C LYS A 220 27.24 14.24 -22.49
N ALA A 221 26.56 13.13 -22.71
CA ALA A 221 25.38 13.09 -23.57
C ALA A 221 24.17 13.63 -22.80
N ILE A 222 24.01 13.22 -21.53
CA ILE A 222 22.89 13.66 -20.68
C ILE A 222 22.96 15.16 -20.42
N SER A 223 24.16 15.70 -20.16
CA SER A 223 24.35 17.14 -19.86
C SER A 223 23.96 18.08 -21.01
N ARG A 224 23.86 17.57 -22.25
CA ARG A 224 23.35 18.34 -23.40
C ARG A 224 21.83 18.50 -23.40
N VAL A 225 21.14 17.59 -22.73
CA VAL A 225 19.67 17.52 -22.70
C VAL A 225 19.13 18.04 -21.37
N VAL A 226 19.83 17.76 -20.27
CA VAL A 226 19.45 18.16 -18.92
C VAL A 226 20.49 19.17 -18.41
N PRO A 227 20.16 20.48 -18.39
CA PRO A 227 21.04 21.48 -17.79
C PRO A 227 21.16 21.24 -16.29
N THR A 228 22.37 21.40 -15.75
CA THR A 228 22.63 21.18 -14.31
C THR A 228 23.52 22.29 -13.78
N ASN A 229 23.30 22.67 -12.52
CA ASN A 229 24.13 23.58 -11.75
C ASN A 229 25.24 22.85 -10.96
N GLY A 230 25.41 21.54 -11.19
CA GLY A 230 26.39 20.69 -10.50
C GLY A 230 25.94 20.17 -9.13
N GLN A 231 24.77 20.59 -8.62
CA GLN A 231 24.20 20.07 -7.38
C GLN A 231 23.46 18.75 -7.64
N LEU A 232 23.31 17.95 -6.58
CA LEU A 232 22.48 16.75 -6.63
C LEU A 232 21.03 17.12 -6.91
N GLY A 233 20.39 16.34 -7.78
CA GLY A 233 19.04 16.59 -8.25
C GLY A 233 18.00 16.50 -7.13
N ARG A 234 16.85 17.14 -7.37
CA ARG A 234 15.76 17.30 -6.39
C ARG A 234 15.29 15.97 -5.82
N CYS A 235 15.24 14.92 -6.62
CA CYS A 235 14.72 13.63 -6.20
C CYS A 235 15.78 12.68 -5.60
N VAL A 236 17.01 13.16 -5.43
CA VAL A 236 18.12 12.39 -4.82
C VAL A 236 18.19 12.65 -3.32
N TYR A 237 18.30 11.59 -2.53
CA TYR A 237 18.54 11.66 -1.09
C TYR A 237 20.04 11.57 -0.79
N ASP A 238 20.56 12.57 -0.07
CA ASP A 238 21.89 12.56 0.54
C ASP A 238 21.89 11.73 1.82
N ASP A 239 22.59 10.61 1.86
CA ASP A 239 22.79 9.87 3.11
C ASP A 239 24.12 10.22 3.79
N GLY A 240 24.90 11.16 3.23
CA GLY A 240 26.19 11.59 3.77
C GLY A 240 27.31 10.55 3.63
N TYR A 241 27.08 9.46 2.90
CA TYR A 241 28.10 8.44 2.64
C TYR A 241 28.67 8.55 1.23
N ASP A 242 30.00 8.53 1.11
CA ASP A 242 30.66 8.41 -0.20
C ASP A 242 30.85 6.93 -0.58
N ARG A 243 29.99 6.43 -1.48
CA ARG A 243 30.02 5.04 -1.97
C ARG A 243 29.93 4.93 -3.48
N GLY A 244 30.07 6.05 -4.20
CA GLY A 244 29.84 6.11 -5.65
C GLY A 244 28.38 5.89 -6.08
N GLN A 245 27.43 5.80 -5.16
CA GLN A 245 26.00 5.66 -5.43
C GLN A 245 25.18 6.63 -4.58
N VAL A 246 24.03 7.04 -5.10
CA VAL A 246 23.07 7.91 -4.41
C VAL A 246 21.66 7.30 -4.50
N SER A 247 20.82 7.58 -3.50
CA SER A 247 19.45 7.06 -3.45
C SER A 247 18.51 7.98 -4.21
N LEU A 248 17.94 7.48 -5.31
CA LEU A 248 16.92 8.18 -6.10
C LEU A 248 15.53 7.81 -5.59
N LEU A 249 14.74 8.79 -5.17
CA LEU A 249 13.30 8.65 -4.96
C LEU A 249 12.56 8.97 -6.26
N TRP A 250 11.68 8.10 -6.72
CA TRP A 250 10.93 8.35 -7.95
C TRP A 250 9.49 7.85 -7.85
N SER A 251 8.58 8.59 -8.47
CA SER A 251 7.14 8.37 -8.39
C SER A 251 6.40 9.11 -9.52
N GLU A 252 5.07 9.15 -9.42
CA GLU A 252 4.21 9.97 -10.29
C GLU A 252 4.55 11.47 -10.21
N LYS A 253 5.09 11.96 -9.08
CA LYS A 253 5.51 13.36 -8.92
C LYS A 253 6.68 13.71 -9.85
N GLU A 254 7.60 12.78 -10.03
CA GLU A 254 8.76 12.90 -10.94
C GLU A 254 8.39 12.53 -12.39
N GLY A 255 7.14 12.13 -12.66
CA GLY A 255 6.63 11.82 -14.00
C GLY A 255 6.62 10.34 -14.39
N PHE A 256 6.97 9.45 -13.46
CA PHE A 256 6.95 8.00 -13.67
C PHE A 256 5.55 7.41 -13.47
N ARG A 257 5.26 6.30 -14.14
CA ARG A 257 4.03 5.55 -13.91
C ARG A 257 4.11 4.85 -12.56
N ARG A 258 3.01 4.93 -11.81
CA ARG A 258 2.77 4.07 -10.66
C ARG A 258 2.88 2.59 -11.07
N ARG A 259 3.67 1.80 -10.35
CA ARG A 259 3.82 0.36 -10.61
C ARG A 259 4.14 -0.40 -9.34
N VAL A 260 3.83 -1.69 -9.32
CA VAL A 260 4.15 -2.59 -8.21
C VAL A 260 5.65 -2.77 -8.14
N SER A 261 6.22 -2.59 -6.94
CA SER A 261 7.64 -2.83 -6.70
C SER A 261 8.05 -4.24 -7.11
N ARG A 262 9.20 -4.34 -7.78
CA ARG A 262 9.81 -5.61 -8.20
C ARG A 262 10.10 -6.55 -7.04
N ALA A 263 10.18 -6.04 -5.80
CA ALA A 263 10.29 -6.85 -4.59
C ALA A 263 9.16 -7.89 -4.45
N ILE A 264 8.04 -7.73 -5.17
CA ILE A 264 6.92 -8.66 -5.16
C ILE A 264 7.32 -10.09 -5.54
N THR A 265 8.36 -10.24 -6.38
CA THR A 265 8.85 -11.55 -6.84
C THR A 265 9.53 -12.35 -5.72
N SER A 266 9.94 -11.68 -4.64
CA SER A 266 10.56 -12.32 -3.47
C SER A 266 9.57 -12.67 -2.36
N VAL A 267 8.29 -12.33 -2.53
CA VAL A 267 7.27 -12.54 -1.48
C VAL A 267 6.67 -13.95 -1.58
N PRO A 268 6.47 -14.64 -0.43
CA PRO A 268 5.77 -15.91 -0.40
C PRO A 268 4.38 -15.84 -1.04
N SER A 269 4.03 -16.83 -1.86
CA SER A 269 2.75 -16.86 -2.58
C SER A 269 1.53 -16.77 -1.67
N THR A 270 1.60 -17.30 -0.45
CA THR A 270 0.50 -17.26 0.54
C THR A 270 0.14 -15.83 0.95
N LEU A 271 1.08 -14.89 0.88
CA LEU A 271 0.86 -13.46 1.15
C LEU A 271 0.33 -12.70 -0.07
N LEU A 272 0.35 -13.32 -1.25
CA LEU A 272 -0.07 -12.69 -2.51
C LEU A 272 -1.57 -12.85 -2.79
N HIS A 273 -2.31 -13.59 -1.97
CA HIS A 273 -3.74 -13.74 -2.11
C HIS A 273 -4.53 -12.51 -1.63
N SER A 274 -5.81 -12.42 -2.04
CA SER A 274 -6.74 -11.38 -1.56
C SER A 274 -7.03 -11.51 -0.06
N VAL A 275 -6.84 -12.71 0.51
CA VAL A 275 -6.84 -13.00 1.94
C VAL A 275 -5.49 -13.63 2.30
N PRO A 276 -4.49 -12.83 2.68
CA PRO A 276 -3.15 -13.34 2.92
C PRO A 276 -3.08 -14.10 4.26
N SER A 277 -2.31 -15.19 4.27
CA SER A 277 -2.02 -15.94 5.49
C SER A 277 -0.54 -16.27 5.59
N THR A 278 -0.05 -16.39 6.82
CA THR A 278 1.25 -17.01 7.09
C THR A 278 1.17 -18.51 6.78
N TYR A 279 2.33 -19.17 6.74
CA TYR A 279 2.41 -20.62 6.60
C TYR A 279 1.62 -21.35 7.71
N ASP A 280 1.66 -20.82 8.92
CA ASP A 280 0.95 -21.35 10.09
C ASP A 280 -0.55 -20.97 10.13
N GLY A 281 -1.07 -20.31 9.10
CA GLY A 281 -2.49 -19.94 8.98
C GLY A 281 -2.91 -18.67 9.73
N PHE A 282 -1.96 -17.91 10.28
CA PHE A 282 -2.26 -16.62 10.90
C PHE A 282 -2.52 -15.54 9.85
N ASN A 283 -3.17 -14.45 10.27
CA ASN A 283 -3.45 -13.32 9.40
C ASN A 283 -2.13 -12.73 8.85
N GLY A 284 -1.97 -12.71 7.52
CA GLY A 284 -0.79 -12.21 6.82
C GLY A 284 -0.92 -10.77 6.30
N THR A 285 -2.00 -10.04 6.60
CA THR A 285 -2.25 -8.72 6.01
C THR A 285 -1.15 -7.72 6.39
N GLY A 286 -0.78 -7.65 7.66
CA GLY A 286 0.28 -6.75 8.14
C GLY A 286 1.63 -7.02 7.46
N LEU A 287 2.01 -8.30 7.36
CA LEU A 287 3.24 -8.73 6.67
C LEU A 287 3.25 -8.31 5.20
N CYS A 288 2.17 -8.58 4.46
CA CYS A 288 2.10 -8.25 3.03
C CYS A 288 2.20 -6.74 2.77
N LEU A 289 1.55 -5.92 3.61
CA LEU A 289 1.64 -4.46 3.51
C LEU A 289 3.05 -3.96 3.84
N ALA A 290 3.64 -4.45 4.93
CA ALA A 290 5.00 -4.07 5.36
C ALA A 290 6.05 -4.46 4.31
N MET A 291 5.97 -5.67 3.74
CA MET A 291 6.87 -6.11 2.67
C MET A 291 6.77 -5.23 1.42
N GLY A 292 5.56 -4.76 1.08
CA GLY A 292 5.38 -3.81 -0.03
C GLY A 292 6.07 -2.47 0.22
N ILE A 293 5.87 -1.92 1.42
CA ILE A 293 6.47 -0.64 1.84
C ILE A 293 8.00 -0.74 1.89
N LEU A 294 8.52 -1.75 2.57
CA LEU A 294 9.96 -1.93 2.73
C LEU A 294 10.63 -2.36 1.44
N GLY A 295 9.95 -3.17 0.62
CA GLY A 295 10.41 -3.57 -0.70
C GLY A 295 10.75 -2.40 -1.63
N ARG A 296 10.10 -1.24 -1.44
CA ARG A 296 10.37 -0.01 -2.21
C ARG A 296 11.18 1.05 -1.47
N ASN A 297 11.50 0.85 -0.19
CA ASN A 297 12.07 1.88 0.68
C ASN A 297 13.40 1.48 1.35
N LYS A 298 14.06 0.40 0.92
CA LYS A 298 15.23 -0.20 1.61
C LYS A 298 16.41 0.75 1.88
N GLY A 299 16.53 1.86 1.14
CA GLY A 299 17.70 2.73 1.20
C GLY A 299 18.96 2.05 0.66
N LEU A 300 20.10 2.73 0.71
CA LEU A 300 21.39 2.16 0.27
C LEU A 300 22.13 1.40 1.38
N ALA A 301 21.79 1.67 2.65
CA ALA A 301 22.54 1.18 3.80
C ALA A 301 21.63 0.70 4.94
N PRO A 302 20.70 -0.25 4.71
CA PRO A 302 19.75 -0.67 5.74
C PRO A 302 20.42 -1.22 7.01
N PHE A 303 21.61 -1.81 6.89
CA PHE A 303 22.40 -2.35 8.01
C PHE A 303 22.91 -1.29 9.00
N GLN A 304 22.84 0.01 8.66
CA GLN A 304 23.30 1.09 9.53
C GLN A 304 22.16 1.74 10.34
N LEU A 305 20.92 1.36 10.04
CA LEU A 305 19.74 1.89 10.71
C LEU A 305 19.81 1.64 12.22
N VAL A 306 19.25 2.58 12.99
CA VAL A 306 19.15 2.46 14.44
C VAL A 306 17.71 2.20 14.83
N PHE A 307 17.49 1.05 15.45
CA PHE A 307 16.21 0.63 16.02
C PHE A 307 16.45 -0.34 17.20
N ASP A 308 16.77 0.22 18.37
CA ASP A 308 17.23 -0.51 19.56
C ASP A 308 16.09 -1.12 20.38
N VAL A 309 15.33 -2.03 19.77
CA VAL A 309 14.20 -2.72 20.43
C VAL A 309 14.66 -3.73 21.50
N HIS A 310 15.89 -4.23 21.37
CA HIS A 310 16.48 -5.26 22.25
C HIS A 310 17.44 -4.71 23.31
N ASP A 311 17.55 -3.38 23.43
CA ASP A 311 18.44 -2.69 24.38
C ASP A 311 19.94 -3.00 24.17
N ARG A 312 20.34 -3.48 22.99
CA ARG A 312 21.74 -3.82 22.67
C ARG A 312 22.63 -2.58 22.80
N ARG A 313 22.23 -1.47 22.16
CA ARG A 313 23.02 -0.23 22.17
C ARG A 313 23.06 0.41 23.56
N LYS A 314 21.95 0.37 24.28
CA LYS A 314 21.90 0.84 25.68
C LYS A 314 22.87 0.07 26.56
N ASN A 315 22.90 -1.27 26.44
CA ASN A 315 23.83 -2.11 27.19
C ASN A 315 25.30 -1.84 26.82
N GLU A 316 25.61 -1.69 25.52
CA GLU A 316 26.96 -1.36 25.04
C GLU A 316 27.47 -0.01 25.57
N ARG A 317 26.56 0.95 25.76
CA ARG A 317 26.87 2.29 26.29
C ARG A 317 26.81 2.38 27.82
N GLY A 318 26.47 1.30 28.52
CA GLY A 318 26.28 1.31 29.97
C GLY A 318 25.05 2.11 30.44
N VAL A 319 24.09 2.34 29.56
CA VAL A 319 22.85 3.08 29.84
C VAL A 319 21.85 2.14 30.50
N VAL A 320 21.57 2.36 31.79
CA VAL A 320 20.56 1.61 32.54
C VAL A 320 19.24 2.39 32.54
N ARG A 321 18.16 1.76 32.09
CA ARG A 321 16.83 2.40 32.11
C ARG A 321 16.39 2.71 33.54
N SER A 322 15.81 3.89 33.71
CA SER A 322 15.16 4.32 34.95
C SER A 322 14.04 3.36 35.40
N ASP A 323 13.36 2.71 34.45
CA ASP A 323 12.35 1.68 34.73
C ASP A 323 12.70 0.35 34.05
N PRO A 324 13.44 -0.55 34.72
CA PRO A 324 13.86 -1.83 34.15
C PRO A 324 12.70 -2.82 33.94
N LYS A 325 11.51 -2.55 34.49
CA LYS A 325 10.36 -3.45 34.37
C LYS A 325 9.69 -3.37 33.00
N TYR A 326 9.84 -2.24 32.29
CA TYR A 326 9.23 -2.04 30.98
C TYR A 326 10.23 -2.26 29.86
N LYS A 327 9.91 -3.20 28.96
CA LYS A 327 10.65 -3.40 27.70
C LYS A 327 10.27 -2.32 26.70
N VAL A 328 11.16 -1.99 25.76
CA VAL A 328 10.88 -1.03 24.67
C VAL A 328 9.61 -1.37 23.90
N THR A 329 9.43 -2.66 23.58
CA THR A 329 8.22 -3.16 22.93
C THR A 329 6.96 -2.92 23.75
N THR A 330 7.02 -3.02 25.08
CA THR A 330 5.89 -2.75 25.97
C THR A 330 5.54 -1.27 26.00
N GLU A 331 6.53 -0.37 26.01
CA GLU A 331 6.28 1.08 25.96
C GLU A 331 5.63 1.48 24.63
N ILE A 332 6.17 1.00 23.50
CA ILE A 332 5.63 1.25 22.16
C ILE A 332 4.18 0.78 22.06
N GLU A 333 3.86 -0.38 22.65
CA GLU A 333 2.52 -0.93 22.67
C GLU A 333 1.55 -0.12 23.53
N THR A 334 1.94 0.17 24.78
CA THR A 334 1.06 0.76 25.80
C THR A 334 0.80 2.24 25.59
N THR A 335 1.74 2.95 24.95
CA THR A 335 1.61 4.39 24.68
C THR A 335 1.13 4.69 23.26
N SER A 336 0.99 3.68 22.40
CA SER A 336 0.48 3.78 21.01
C SER A 336 -0.86 4.49 20.92
N SER A 337 -1.09 5.24 19.84
CA SER A 337 -2.42 5.74 19.46
C SER A 337 -3.43 4.61 19.19
N TRP A 338 -2.93 3.41 18.93
CA TRP A 338 -3.71 2.21 18.61
C TRP A 338 -3.85 1.26 19.80
N PHE A 339 -3.52 1.70 21.02
CA PHE A 339 -3.73 0.88 22.21
C PHE A 339 -5.23 0.57 22.43
N PRO A 340 -5.59 -0.67 22.80
CA PRO A 340 -4.73 -1.83 22.97
C PRO A 340 -4.28 -2.45 21.64
N ARG A 341 -3.05 -2.97 21.60
CA ARG A 341 -2.47 -3.67 20.43
C ARG A 341 -2.64 -5.20 20.55
N PRO A 342 -3.76 -5.79 20.09
CA PRO A 342 -4.06 -7.21 20.32
C PRO A 342 -3.12 -8.16 19.57
N ASN A 343 -2.58 -7.75 18.41
CA ASN A 343 -1.79 -8.65 17.56
C ASN A 343 -0.33 -8.78 17.99
N LYS A 344 0.08 -8.18 19.11
CA LYS A 344 1.44 -8.31 19.65
C LYS A 344 1.90 -9.75 19.90
N VAL A 345 0.97 -10.67 20.14
CA VAL A 345 1.25 -12.10 20.31
C VAL A 345 1.79 -12.74 19.02
N MET A 346 1.60 -12.09 17.87
CA MET A 346 2.08 -12.54 16.57
C MET A 346 3.55 -12.19 16.29
N ARG A 347 4.21 -11.46 17.21
CA ARG A 347 5.58 -10.94 17.02
C ARG A 347 6.59 -12.04 16.65
N SER A 348 6.60 -13.17 17.36
CA SER A 348 7.54 -14.27 17.09
C SER A 348 7.33 -14.89 15.70
N PHE A 349 6.07 -15.04 15.26
CA PHE A 349 5.75 -15.56 13.94
C PHE A 349 6.17 -14.59 12.84
N TYR A 350 5.88 -13.30 13.02
CA TYR A 350 6.24 -12.27 12.07
C TYR A 350 7.77 -12.08 11.99
N GLN A 351 8.45 -12.20 13.12
CA GLN A 351 9.90 -12.17 13.19
C GLN A 351 10.52 -13.27 12.35
N LYS A 352 10.10 -14.53 12.53
CA LYS A 352 10.58 -15.64 11.71
C LYS A 352 10.40 -15.38 10.21
N SER A 353 9.21 -14.95 9.78
CA SER A 353 8.95 -14.66 8.37
C SER A 353 9.78 -13.49 7.82
N MET A 354 10.08 -12.48 8.65
CA MET A 354 10.90 -11.34 8.22
C MET A 354 12.40 -11.66 8.23
N GLU A 355 12.88 -12.51 9.13
CA GLU A 355 14.27 -13.01 9.13
C GLU A 355 14.55 -13.83 7.87
N GLU A 356 13.63 -14.70 7.47
CA GLU A 356 13.74 -15.50 6.23
C GLU A 356 13.90 -14.60 4.98
N GLN A 357 13.31 -13.40 4.98
CA GLN A 357 13.33 -12.51 3.81
C GLN A 357 14.36 -11.38 3.87
N TYR A 358 14.70 -10.90 5.07
CA TYR A 358 15.49 -9.68 5.25
C TYR A 358 16.71 -9.83 6.16
N SER A 359 17.06 -11.03 6.63
CA SER A 359 18.24 -11.27 7.48
C SER A 359 19.54 -10.66 6.91
N GLY A 360 19.72 -10.65 5.59
CA GLY A 360 20.87 -10.01 4.94
C GLY A 360 20.94 -8.48 5.03
N LEU A 361 19.91 -7.81 5.56
CA LEU A 361 19.82 -6.34 5.66
C LEU A 361 20.11 -5.81 7.07
N GLY A 362 20.32 -6.68 8.05
CA GLY A 362 20.62 -6.34 9.45
C GLY A 362 19.44 -6.53 10.41
N ASP A 363 19.76 -6.82 11.68
CA ASP A 363 18.79 -7.13 12.73
C ASP A 363 17.83 -5.96 13.01
N GLU A 364 18.33 -4.73 12.96
CA GLU A 364 17.52 -3.52 13.12
C GLU A 364 16.49 -3.38 11.99
N PHE A 365 16.84 -3.73 10.74
CA PHE A 365 15.91 -3.70 9.62
C PHE A 365 14.79 -4.73 9.81
N VAL A 366 15.14 -5.95 10.23
CA VAL A 366 14.17 -7.01 10.55
C VAL A 366 13.25 -6.55 11.69
N SER A 367 13.79 -5.98 12.75
CA SER A 367 13.01 -5.48 13.89
C SER A 367 12.01 -4.40 13.49
N VAL A 368 12.42 -3.47 12.61
CA VAL A 368 11.52 -2.47 12.03
C VAL A 368 10.45 -3.13 11.17
N ALA A 369 10.80 -4.13 10.37
CA ALA A 369 9.85 -4.84 9.52
C ALA A 369 8.76 -5.55 10.33
N VAL A 370 9.16 -6.18 11.44
CA VAL A 370 8.23 -6.82 12.38
C VAL A 370 7.29 -5.79 13.01
N GLU A 371 7.84 -4.71 13.57
CA GLU A 371 7.01 -3.70 14.22
C GLU A 371 6.08 -2.97 13.24
N LEU A 372 6.55 -2.67 12.02
CA LEU A 372 5.72 -2.10 10.96
C LEU A 372 4.55 -3.04 10.60
N ALA A 373 4.83 -4.33 10.43
CA ALA A 373 3.80 -5.32 10.09
C ALA A 373 2.76 -5.45 11.21
N LEU A 374 3.19 -5.47 12.47
CA LEU A 374 2.28 -5.52 13.61
C LEU A 374 1.44 -4.23 13.71
N ILE A 375 2.03 -3.04 13.50
CA ILE A 375 1.30 -1.78 13.58
C ILE A 375 0.27 -1.69 12.45
N LEU A 376 0.63 -2.08 11.22
CA LEU A 376 -0.30 -2.10 10.08
C LEU A 376 -1.46 -3.08 10.27
N LEU A 377 -1.28 -4.12 11.09
CA LEU A 377 -2.33 -5.05 11.45
C LEU A 377 -3.27 -4.49 12.53
N ASP A 378 -2.76 -3.69 13.46
CA ASP A 378 -3.54 -3.09 14.56
C ASP A 378 -4.20 -1.75 14.18
N CYS A 379 -3.58 -0.96 13.31
CA CYS A 379 -4.03 0.39 13.02
C CYS A 379 -5.32 0.41 12.16
N PRO A 380 -6.21 1.40 12.34
CA PRO A 380 -7.38 1.55 11.49
C PRO A 380 -6.98 1.68 10.01
N PRO A 381 -7.68 1.00 9.08
CA PRO A 381 -7.32 1.08 7.65
C PRO A 381 -7.35 2.50 7.07
N THR A 382 -8.18 3.38 7.62
CA THR A 382 -8.22 4.81 7.25
C THR A 382 -6.94 5.55 7.65
N ALA A 383 -6.36 5.23 8.81
CA ALA A 383 -5.10 5.81 9.27
C ALA A 383 -3.93 5.36 8.38
N ALA A 384 -3.82 4.05 8.13
CA ALA A 384 -2.79 3.51 7.22
C ALA A 384 -2.89 4.12 5.82
N ARG A 385 -4.11 4.27 5.30
CA ARG A 385 -4.34 4.88 3.98
C ARG A 385 -3.88 6.33 3.96
N GLN A 386 -4.31 7.15 4.93
CA GLN A 386 -3.92 8.55 5.00
C GLN A 386 -2.41 8.73 5.20
N TRP A 387 -1.78 7.83 5.96
CA TRP A 387 -0.34 7.82 6.18
C TRP A 387 0.42 7.52 4.86
N LEU A 388 -0.04 6.52 4.09
CA LEU A 388 0.51 6.17 2.77
C LEU A 388 0.25 7.24 1.70
N ASP A 389 -0.95 7.82 1.66
CA ASP A 389 -1.32 8.87 0.70
C ASP A 389 -0.43 10.13 0.90
N GLN A 390 0.04 10.36 2.12
CA GLN A 390 0.97 11.43 2.48
C GLN A 390 2.45 11.04 2.31
N ASN A 391 2.73 9.81 1.87
CA ASN A 391 4.08 9.26 1.66
C ASN A 391 4.94 9.25 2.94
N LEU A 392 4.32 9.09 4.12
CA LEU A 392 5.02 9.10 5.41
C LEU A 392 5.85 7.82 5.65
N GLU A 393 5.72 6.82 4.80
CA GLU A 393 6.65 5.69 4.77
C GLU A 393 8.04 6.10 4.27
N GLN A 394 8.14 7.12 3.42
CA GLN A 394 9.39 7.53 2.79
C GLN A 394 10.19 8.47 3.69
N GLN A 395 11.53 8.39 3.64
CA GLN A 395 12.39 9.40 4.27
C GLN A 395 12.14 10.77 3.60
N SER A 396 12.08 11.85 4.38
CA SER A 396 11.75 13.19 3.86
C SER A 396 12.85 13.76 2.96
N ILE A 397 12.59 13.80 1.65
CA ILE A 397 13.46 14.47 0.67
C ILE A 397 13.54 15.97 0.93
N GLU A 398 12.43 16.60 1.36
CA GLU A 398 12.39 18.02 1.69
C GLU A 398 13.33 18.38 2.84
N LEU A 399 13.28 17.62 3.94
CA LEU A 399 14.21 17.81 5.06
C LEU A 399 15.65 17.58 4.63
N ASN A 400 15.90 16.54 3.84
CA ASN A 400 17.23 16.24 3.32
C ASN A 400 17.77 17.37 2.44
N GLN A 401 16.95 17.96 1.57
CA GLN A 401 17.34 19.12 0.76
C GLN A 401 17.66 20.36 1.60
N HIS A 402 16.90 20.60 2.68
CA HIS A 402 17.16 21.68 3.61
C HIS A 402 18.51 21.51 4.32
N MET A 403 18.82 20.29 4.77
CA MET A 403 20.11 19.99 5.42
C MET A 403 21.29 20.00 4.46
N SER A 404 21.12 19.51 3.23
CA SER A 404 22.15 19.47 2.19
C SER A 404 22.31 20.79 1.40
N ASN A 405 21.65 21.88 1.82
CA ASN A 405 21.68 23.21 1.19
C ASN A 405 21.40 23.22 -0.33
N ARG A 406 20.42 22.43 -0.77
CA ARG A 406 20.05 22.27 -2.19
C ARG A 406 19.01 23.25 -2.77
N PRO A 407 18.43 24.23 -2.05
CA PRO A 407 17.79 25.37 -2.69
C PRO A 407 18.85 26.40 -3.15
N GLU A 408 18.83 26.81 -4.42
CA GLU A 408 19.66 27.92 -4.90
C GLU A 408 19.39 29.21 -4.08
N GLY A 409 20.46 29.91 -3.70
CA GLY A 409 20.39 31.20 -2.97
C GLY A 409 20.21 31.10 -1.46
N SER A 410 20.17 29.90 -0.90
CA SER A 410 20.09 29.65 0.53
C SER A 410 21.45 29.89 1.21
N MET A 411 21.59 30.99 1.96
CA MET A 411 22.73 31.24 2.88
C MET A 411 22.61 30.41 4.17
N ARG A 412 22.23 29.14 4.07
CA ARG A 412 22.02 28.27 5.23
C ARG A 412 23.30 27.54 5.61
N THR A 413 23.42 27.21 6.88
CA THR A 413 24.56 26.42 7.35
C THR A 413 24.37 24.98 6.89
N LEU A 414 25.36 24.44 6.17
CA LEU A 414 25.31 23.08 5.64
C LEU A 414 25.41 22.08 6.80
N ALA A 415 24.59 21.02 6.76
CA ALA A 415 24.77 19.88 7.64
C ALA A 415 26.06 19.12 7.29
N SER A 416 26.78 18.63 8.30
CA SER A 416 27.95 17.78 8.06
C SER A 416 27.53 16.41 7.49
N PRO A 417 28.45 15.67 6.84
CA PRO A 417 28.18 14.30 6.41
C PRO A 417 27.69 13.42 7.57
N GLU A 418 28.28 13.54 8.76
CA GLU A 418 27.89 12.78 9.95
C GLU A 418 26.46 13.10 10.40
N GLU A 419 26.02 14.35 10.27
CA GLU A 419 24.65 14.76 10.57
C GLU A 419 23.65 14.16 9.57
N LEU A 420 23.99 14.15 8.27
CA LEU A 420 23.17 13.50 7.23
C LEU A 420 23.10 11.97 7.42
N GLN A 421 24.22 11.35 7.79
CA GLN A 421 24.27 9.93 8.14
C GLN A 421 23.37 9.64 9.35
N THR A 422 23.40 10.49 10.37
CA THR A 422 22.55 10.34 11.57
C THR A 422 21.07 10.46 11.21
N LEU A 423 20.70 11.41 10.35
CA LEU A 423 19.32 11.55 9.85
C LEU A 423 18.88 10.27 9.13
N TYR A 424 19.71 9.75 8.22
CA TYR A 424 19.44 8.50 7.51
C TYR A 424 19.24 7.33 8.49
N ARG A 425 20.15 7.18 9.45
CA ARG A 425 20.16 6.08 10.43
C ARG A 425 18.94 6.09 11.36
N ALA A 426 18.43 7.27 11.72
CA ALA A 426 17.24 7.43 12.57
C ALA A 426 15.91 7.28 11.80
N SER A 427 15.93 7.31 10.47
CA SER A 427 14.74 7.45 9.63
C SER A 427 13.72 6.31 9.81
N TYR A 428 14.16 5.07 10.04
CA TYR A 428 13.22 3.95 10.20
C TYR A 428 12.53 3.97 11.56
N THR A 429 13.20 4.45 12.61
CA THR A 429 12.55 4.75 13.89
C THR A 429 11.48 5.82 13.70
N SER A 430 11.80 6.92 13.02
CA SER A 430 10.83 7.97 12.70
C SER A 430 9.62 7.44 11.92
N MET A 431 9.83 6.53 10.95
CA MET A 431 8.74 5.86 10.22
C MET A 431 7.79 5.11 11.17
N ILE A 432 8.35 4.28 12.06
CA ILE A 432 7.57 3.51 13.04
C ILE A 432 6.80 4.42 13.99
N ILE A 433 7.45 5.45 14.53
CA ILE A 433 6.81 6.41 15.43
C ILE A 433 5.68 7.15 14.70
N SER A 434 5.92 7.59 13.45
CA SER A 434 4.94 8.35 12.68
C SER A 434 3.62 7.59 12.46
N LEU A 435 3.68 6.26 12.28
CA LEU A 435 2.50 5.43 12.12
C LEU A 435 1.90 5.01 13.48
N ASN A 436 2.73 4.64 14.47
CA ASN A 436 2.26 4.16 15.76
C ASN A 436 1.54 5.23 16.59
N TYR A 437 1.89 6.51 16.38
CA TYR A 437 1.35 7.65 17.13
C TYR A 437 0.55 8.61 16.26
N PHE A 438 0.20 8.22 15.03
CA PHE A 438 -0.49 9.07 14.06
C PHE A 438 -1.82 9.63 14.62
N ASP A 439 -2.02 10.95 14.49
CA ASP A 439 -3.28 11.61 14.85
C ASP A 439 -4.24 11.68 13.65
N LEU A 440 -5.22 10.78 13.62
CA LEU A 440 -6.26 10.76 12.59
C LEU A 440 -7.11 12.05 12.54
N ALA A 441 -7.28 12.76 13.67
CA ALA A 441 -8.13 13.94 13.74
C ALA A 441 -7.46 15.22 13.22
N GLN A 442 -6.12 15.30 13.28
CA GLN A 442 -5.35 16.45 12.81
C GLN A 442 -5.23 16.51 11.27
N HIS A 443 -5.58 15.43 10.56
CA HIS A 443 -5.43 15.31 9.11
C HIS A 443 -6.12 16.43 8.31
N ASN A 444 -7.24 16.98 8.79
CA ASN A 444 -7.95 18.06 8.09
C ASN A 444 -7.29 19.44 8.22
N ARG A 445 -6.18 19.56 8.97
CA ARG A 445 -5.58 20.86 9.35
C ARG A 445 -4.20 21.13 8.73
N GLY A 446 -3.60 20.20 7.98
CA GLY A 446 -2.30 20.43 7.35
C GLY A 446 -1.66 19.18 6.74
N SER A 447 -0.48 19.34 6.12
CA SER A 447 0.34 18.22 5.64
C SER A 447 1.04 17.53 6.79
N ALA A 448 0.76 16.24 7.00
CA ALA A 448 1.41 15.47 8.05
C ALA A 448 2.91 15.35 7.80
N ARG A 449 3.69 15.40 8.88
CA ARG A 449 5.14 15.24 8.86
C ARG A 449 5.56 14.08 9.76
N ARG A 450 6.55 13.32 9.31
CA ARG A 450 7.25 12.32 10.14
C ARG A 450 8.18 13.05 11.12
N PRO A 451 8.41 12.51 12.34
CA PRO A 451 9.31 13.08 13.34
C PRO A 451 10.80 12.86 13.00
N ASP A 452 11.19 13.07 11.74
CA ASP A 452 12.54 12.78 11.24
C ASP A 452 13.59 13.64 11.95
N LEU A 453 13.29 14.93 12.14
CA LEU A 453 14.21 15.87 12.79
C LEU A 453 14.30 15.61 14.30
N THR A 454 13.18 15.29 14.95
CA THR A 454 13.19 14.89 16.36
C THR A 454 13.98 13.60 16.60
N CYS A 455 13.77 12.59 15.74
CA CYS A 455 14.53 11.33 15.82
C CYS A 455 16.01 11.52 15.49
N PHE A 456 16.36 12.40 14.55
CA PHE A 456 17.74 12.82 14.34
C PHE A 456 18.35 13.37 15.64
N ALA A 457 17.68 14.32 16.29
CA ALA A 457 18.17 14.97 17.51
C ALA A 457 18.44 13.97 18.64
N LEU A 458 17.50 13.05 18.84
CA LEU A 458 17.60 12.00 19.86
C LEU A 458 18.81 11.09 19.60
N LEU A 459 19.01 10.65 18.36
CA LEU A 459 20.16 9.81 18.03
C LEU A 459 21.48 10.58 18.13
N TRP A 460 21.52 11.82 17.66
CA TRP A 460 22.70 12.67 17.69
C TRP A 460 23.18 12.92 19.13
N LEU A 461 22.25 13.26 20.03
CA LEU A 461 22.53 13.40 21.46
C LEU A 461 23.00 12.08 22.09
N ALA A 462 22.37 10.95 21.72
CA ALA A 462 22.78 9.63 22.21
C ALA A 462 24.21 9.24 21.81
N GLU A 463 24.73 9.85 20.75
CA GLU A 463 26.09 9.66 20.23
C GLU A 463 27.08 10.72 20.75
N GLY A 464 26.63 11.62 21.64
CA GLY A 464 27.45 12.67 22.23
C GLY A 464 27.71 13.85 21.30
N GLY A 465 26.86 14.05 20.28
CA GLY A 465 26.96 15.15 19.34
C GLY A 465 26.58 16.51 19.96
N ASP A 466 27.34 17.55 19.60
CA ASP A 466 27.06 18.95 19.97
C ASP A 466 25.92 19.54 19.14
N ALA A 467 25.36 20.69 19.56
CA ALA A 467 24.27 21.35 18.84
C ALA A 467 24.68 21.67 17.39
N PRO A 468 23.99 21.11 16.37
CA PRO A 468 24.26 21.49 14.99
C PRO A 468 24.11 23.00 14.79
N ALA A 469 24.97 23.60 13.98
CA ALA A 469 24.92 25.06 13.78
C ALA A 469 23.59 25.52 13.14
N TRP A 470 23.05 24.72 12.23
CA TRP A 470 21.76 24.97 11.57
C TRP A 470 20.55 24.75 12.48
N TRP A 471 20.74 24.18 13.68
CA TRP A 471 19.66 23.88 14.64
C TRP A 471 18.90 25.12 15.12
N LYS A 472 19.53 26.29 15.05
CA LYS A 472 18.96 27.58 15.45
C LYS A 472 18.18 28.28 14.33
N GLU A 473 18.12 27.71 13.13
CA GLU A 473 17.42 28.30 11.99
C GLU A 473 15.88 28.17 12.15
N GLU A 474 15.13 29.18 11.70
CA GLU A 474 13.66 29.28 11.86
C GLU A 474 12.90 28.08 11.27
N TRP A 475 13.41 27.51 10.17
CA TRP A 475 12.78 26.36 9.53
C TRP A 475 12.83 25.11 10.41
N VAL A 476 13.84 24.97 11.27
CA VAL A 476 13.99 23.85 12.22
C VAL A 476 12.88 23.92 13.26
N GLU A 477 12.65 25.09 13.84
CA GLU A 477 11.57 25.30 14.82
C GLU A 477 10.19 25.03 14.20
N THR A 478 9.96 25.57 13.00
CA THR A 478 8.71 25.35 12.26
C THR A 478 8.50 23.86 12.00
N ARG A 479 9.54 23.18 11.53
CA ARG A 479 9.51 21.74 11.26
C ARG A 479 9.19 20.92 12.52
N LEU A 480 9.84 21.22 13.64
CA LEU A 480 9.62 20.49 14.90
C LEU A 480 8.18 20.66 15.42
N LYS A 481 7.60 21.85 15.28
CA LYS A 481 6.18 22.09 15.60
C LYS A 481 5.26 21.25 14.71
N GLU A 482 5.52 21.21 13.40
CA GLU A 482 4.76 20.36 12.46
C GLU A 482 4.86 18.87 12.80
N GLU A 483 6.07 18.38 13.14
CA GLU A 483 6.28 16.98 13.55
C GLU A 483 5.50 16.63 14.81
N ALA A 484 5.47 17.53 15.80
CA ALA A 484 4.79 17.31 17.06
C ALA A 484 3.27 17.35 16.95
N ASN A 485 2.72 18.27 16.15
CA ASN A 485 1.28 18.47 16.01
C ASN A 485 0.55 17.24 15.43
N MET A 486 1.27 16.37 14.73
CA MET A 486 0.71 15.21 14.04
C MET A 486 0.73 13.92 14.87
N LEU A 487 1.38 13.93 16.04
CA LEU A 487 1.59 12.75 16.86
C LEU A 487 0.91 12.92 18.22
N ARG A 488 0.25 11.86 18.69
CA ARG A 488 -0.37 11.81 20.02
C ARG A 488 0.47 11.04 21.01
N GLY A 489 0.15 11.23 22.29
CA GLY A 489 0.72 10.42 23.37
C GLY A 489 2.19 10.71 23.65
N LYS A 490 2.83 9.80 24.39
CA LYS A 490 4.21 9.94 24.87
C LYS A 490 5.23 9.42 23.85
N TRP A 491 5.05 9.77 22.57
CA TRP A 491 5.81 9.23 21.46
C TRP A 491 7.33 9.51 21.56
N LYS A 492 7.73 10.66 22.12
CA LYS A 492 9.14 11.03 22.30
C LYS A 492 9.90 10.05 23.17
N ARG A 493 9.25 9.52 24.22
CA ARG A 493 9.85 8.54 25.14
C ARG A 493 10.07 7.20 24.46
N ALA A 494 9.09 6.74 23.70
CA ALA A 494 9.28 5.54 22.88
C ALA A 494 10.37 5.74 21.82
N ALA A 495 10.44 6.92 21.19
CA ALA A 495 11.48 7.26 20.23
C ALA A 495 12.88 7.30 20.88
N SER A 496 13.02 7.88 22.08
CA SER A 496 14.31 7.94 22.79
C SER A 496 14.81 6.53 23.14
N TRP A 497 13.92 5.66 23.61
CA TRP A 497 14.24 4.27 23.92
C TRP A 497 14.67 3.47 22.68
N LEU A 498 14.00 3.68 21.54
CA LEU A 498 14.36 3.07 20.26
C LEU A 498 15.68 3.58 19.69
N LEU A 499 16.14 4.76 20.08
CA LEU A 499 17.39 5.37 19.59
C LEU A 499 18.56 5.22 20.56
N GLY A 500 18.35 4.46 21.65
CA GLY A 500 19.41 4.09 22.58
C GLY A 500 19.61 5.04 23.77
N LEU A 501 18.60 5.85 24.10
CA LEU A 501 18.56 6.69 25.30
C LEU A 501 17.70 6.06 26.41
N ASP A 502 17.94 6.48 27.65
CA ASP A 502 17.16 6.07 28.84
C ASP A 502 15.84 6.85 29.00
N ASP A 503 15.81 8.13 28.64
CA ASP A 503 14.61 8.97 28.61
C ASP A 503 14.72 10.09 27.58
N VAL A 504 13.70 10.94 27.47
CA VAL A 504 13.72 12.13 26.62
C VAL A 504 14.64 13.19 27.26
N PRO A 505 15.70 13.65 26.56
CA PRO A 505 16.53 14.73 27.04
C PRO A 505 15.69 16.01 27.25
N THR A 506 15.93 16.73 28.35
CA THR A 506 15.23 17.99 28.67
C THR A 506 15.39 19.02 27.56
N LEU A 507 16.55 19.05 26.89
CA LEU A 507 16.88 19.91 25.75
C LEU A 507 15.95 19.74 24.52
N LEU A 508 15.17 18.65 24.48
CA LEU A 508 14.18 18.37 23.41
C LEU A 508 12.73 18.57 23.86
N ASN A 509 12.53 19.25 25.00
CA ASN A 509 11.22 19.78 25.36
C ASN A 509 10.87 20.95 24.42
N LEU A 510 9.75 20.85 23.70
CA LEU A 510 9.36 21.84 22.69
C LEU A 510 8.96 23.18 23.31
N GLU A 511 8.53 23.16 24.57
CA GLU A 511 8.19 24.35 25.34
C GLU A 511 9.44 25.17 25.72
N GLU A 512 10.63 24.53 25.70
CA GLU A 512 11.91 25.13 26.07
C GLU A 512 12.81 25.38 24.84
N TRP A 513 12.30 25.23 23.61
CA TRP A 513 13.08 25.37 22.37
C TRP A 513 13.45 26.84 22.03
N PRO A 514 14.66 27.13 21.49
CA PRO A 514 15.81 26.25 21.25
C PRO A 514 16.71 26.17 22.49
N GLY A 515 16.26 25.44 23.52
CA GLY A 515 17.00 25.17 24.74
C GLY A 515 18.11 24.15 24.56
N TRP A 516 18.84 24.16 23.44
CA TRP A 516 20.14 23.49 23.36
C TRP A 516 21.16 24.35 24.13
N GLY A 517 21.12 24.27 25.47
CA GLY A 517 21.86 25.17 26.35
C GLY A 517 22.25 24.55 27.69
N ALA A 518 23.52 24.10 27.74
CA ALA A 518 24.39 23.99 28.91
C ALA A 518 24.06 22.96 30.02
N THR A 519 24.35 21.69 29.76
CA THR A 519 25.05 20.85 30.76
C THR A 519 25.86 19.77 30.04
N LYS A 520 27.16 19.77 30.32
CA LYS A 520 28.06 18.62 30.10
C LYS A 520 27.76 17.51 31.09
#